data_AF-A0A3D2S5U4-F1
#
_entry.id   AF-A0A3D2S5U4-F1
#
_cell.length_a   1.000
_cell.length_b   1.000
_cell.length_c   1.000
_cell.angle_alpha   90.00
_cell.angle_beta   90.00
_cell.angle_gamma   90.00
#
_symmetry.space_group_name_H-M   'P 1'
#
loop_
_entity.id
_entity.type
_entity.pdbx_description
1 polymer ?
#
loop_
_entity_poly.entity_id
_entity_poly.type
_entity_poly.pdbx_seq_one_letter_code
_entity_poly.pdbx_strand_id
1 'polypeptide(L)'
;MMDNIYVAIMAGGIGSRFWPESRVDKPKQFLDILNTGETLLQTTFQRFSKIVAKDNIYIVTNEDYVPLVHEQLPEVLPANILAEPVRRNTAPCIAYVSHN
;
A
#
# COMPACT_ATOMS: atom_id res chain seq x y z
N MET A 1 7.14 -10.87 17.96
CA MET A 1 6.98 -10.68 16.50
C MET A 1 6.88 -12.04 15.84
N MET A 2 6.22 -12.13 14.69
CA MET A 2 6.17 -13.35 13.89
C MET A 2 7.22 -13.25 12.78
N ASP A 3 8.28 -14.07 12.86
CA ASP A 3 9.50 -13.85 12.06
C ASP A 3 9.44 -14.47 10.64
N ASN A 4 8.47 -15.35 10.38
CA ASN A 4 8.28 -16.02 9.07
C ASN A 4 6.96 -15.65 8.38
N ILE A 5 6.36 -14.53 8.77
CA ILE A 5 5.12 -14.02 8.16
C ILE A 5 5.43 -12.75 7.42
N TYR A 6 4.95 -12.69 6.18
CA TYR A 6 5.05 -11.54 5.30
C TYR A 6 3.66 -10.98 5.03
N VAL A 7 3.57 -9.67 4.88
CA VAL A 7 2.31 -8.96 4.60
C VAL A 7 2.47 -8.19 3.30
N ALA A 8 1.55 -8.42 2.36
CA ALA A 8 1.41 -7.58 1.18
C ALA A 8 0.18 -6.68 1.33
N ILE A 9 0.39 -5.36 1.33
CA ILE A 9 -0.67 -4.36 1.32
C ILE A 9 -0.88 -3.90 -0.11
N MET A 10 -2.04 -4.20 -0.67
CA MET A 10 -2.39 -3.84 -2.04
C MET A 10 -2.99 -2.43 -2.11
N ALA A 11 -2.23 -1.50 -2.65
CA ALA A 11 -2.51 -0.06 -2.72
C ALA A 11 -2.51 0.49 -4.16
N GLY A 12 -2.74 -0.34 -5.18
CA GLY A 12 -2.74 0.08 -6.60
C GLY A 12 -4.08 0.55 -7.18
N GLY A 13 -5.18 0.46 -6.43
CA GLY A 13 -6.52 0.80 -6.92
C GLY A 13 -6.75 2.31 -7.04
N ILE A 14 -7.50 2.76 -8.06
CA ILE A 14 -7.84 4.19 -8.25
C ILE A 14 -8.94 4.64 -7.27
N GLY A 15 -9.81 3.73 -6.86
CA GLY A 15 -10.84 4.02 -5.85
C GLY A 15 -12.02 4.88 -6.35
N SER A 16 -12.40 4.76 -7.62
CA SER A 16 -13.44 5.59 -8.30
C SER A 16 -14.82 5.69 -7.63
N ARG A 17 -15.12 4.83 -6.65
CA ARG A 17 -16.38 4.86 -5.88
C ARG A 17 -16.43 5.94 -4.81
N PHE A 18 -15.29 6.57 -4.48
CA PHE A 18 -15.18 7.66 -3.51
C PHE A 18 -15.09 9.03 -4.17
N TRP A 19 -15.45 9.14 -5.45
CA TRP A 19 -15.57 10.44 -6.10
C TRP A 19 -16.64 11.30 -5.37
N PRO A 20 -16.41 12.61 -5.12
CA PRO A 20 -15.32 13.44 -5.64
C PRO A 20 -14.01 13.44 -4.82
N GLU A 21 -14.00 12.79 -3.65
CA GLU A 21 -12.86 12.78 -2.73
C GLU A 21 -11.66 12.02 -3.31
N SER A 22 -11.90 10.86 -3.95
CA SER A 22 -10.85 10.15 -4.68
C SER A 22 -10.67 10.74 -6.08
N ARG A 23 -9.43 11.08 -6.41
CA ARG A 23 -9.02 11.48 -7.77
C ARG A 23 -7.97 10.51 -8.32
N VAL A 24 -7.65 10.63 -9.60
CA VAL A 24 -6.68 9.75 -10.26
C VAL A 24 -5.27 9.96 -9.70
N ASP A 25 -4.93 11.20 -9.36
CA ASP A 25 -3.69 11.64 -8.72
C ASP A 25 -3.66 11.37 -7.21
N LYS A 26 -4.83 11.36 -6.54
CA LYS A 26 -4.97 10.99 -5.13
C LYS A 26 -6.05 9.92 -4.91
N PRO A 27 -5.71 8.64 -5.13
CA PRO A 27 -6.61 7.51 -4.89
C PRO A 27 -7.05 7.36 -3.43
N LYS A 28 -8.12 6.58 -3.22
CA LYS A 28 -8.77 6.39 -1.91
C LYS A 28 -7.82 5.99 -0.77
N GLN A 29 -6.81 5.17 -1.05
CA GLN A 29 -5.90 4.64 -0.04
C GLN A 29 -5.06 5.75 0.61
N PHE A 30 -4.91 6.87 -0.08
CA PHE A 30 -4.16 8.04 0.37
C PHE A 30 -5.07 9.11 1.00
N LEU A 31 -6.33 8.76 1.30
CA LEU A 31 -7.30 9.64 1.95
C LEU A 31 -7.54 9.21 3.39
N ASP A 32 -7.73 10.20 4.26
CA ASP A 32 -8.29 10.02 5.59
C ASP A 32 -9.83 10.04 5.49
N ILE A 33 -10.40 8.89 5.12
CA ILE A 33 -11.85 8.76 4.92
C ILE A 33 -12.60 8.71 6.28
N LEU A 34 -11.91 8.32 7.35
CA LEU A 34 -12.51 8.16 8.67
C LEU A 34 -12.37 9.40 9.56
N ASN A 35 -11.69 10.45 9.06
CA ASN A 35 -11.34 11.67 9.80
C ASN A 35 -10.57 11.37 11.10
N THR A 36 -9.65 10.42 11.05
CA THR A 36 -8.83 10.00 12.20
C THR A 36 -7.46 10.68 12.24
N GLY A 37 -7.13 11.47 11.22
CA GLY A 37 -5.80 12.06 11.01
C GLY A 37 -4.82 11.12 10.29
N GLU A 38 -5.27 9.94 9.84
CA GLU A 38 -4.45 8.94 9.16
C GLU A 38 -5.14 8.48 7.88
N THR A 39 -4.36 8.17 6.85
CA THR A 39 -4.93 7.59 5.63
C THR A 39 -5.24 6.11 5.77
N LEU A 40 -6.09 5.58 4.89
CA LEU A 40 -6.36 4.15 4.84
C LEU A 40 -5.08 3.30 4.71
N LEU A 41 -4.09 3.76 3.94
CA LEU A 41 -2.79 3.12 3.80
C LEU A 41 -2.03 3.12 5.14
N GLN A 42 -1.93 4.28 5.80
CA GLN A 42 -1.24 4.43 7.09
C GLN A 42 -1.87 3.58 8.17
N THR A 43 -3.19 3.65 8.35
CA THR A 43 -3.90 2.84 9.35
C THR A 43 -3.73 1.34 9.06
N THR A 44 -3.74 0.92 7.80
CA THR A 44 -3.51 -0.49 7.43
C THR A 44 -2.09 -0.92 7.79
N PHE A 45 -1.08 -0.12 7.45
CA PHE A 45 0.31 -0.39 7.78
C PHE A 45 0.53 -0.46 9.30
N GLN A 46 0.03 0.51 10.07
CA GLN A 46 0.17 0.54 11.53
C GLN A 46 -0.50 -0.64 12.23
N ARG A 47 -1.55 -1.21 11.64
CA ARG A 47 -2.17 -2.43 12.17
C ARG A 47 -1.24 -3.64 12.03
N PHE A 48 -0.58 -3.79 10.88
CA PHE A 48 0.29 -4.93 10.61
C PHE A 48 1.69 -4.80 11.21
N SER A 49 2.22 -3.58 11.35
CA SER A 49 3.52 -3.32 11.99
C SER A 49 3.57 -3.72 13.47
N LYS A 50 2.40 -3.88 14.12
CA LYS A 50 2.27 -4.38 15.50
C LYS A 50 2.43 -5.89 15.63
N ILE A 51 2.33 -6.64 14.53
CA ILE A 51 2.33 -8.11 14.54
C ILE A 51 3.48 -8.72 13.71
N VAL A 52 3.94 -8.01 12.67
CA VAL A 52 4.99 -8.44 11.75
C VAL A 52 6.08 -7.35 11.69
N ALA A 53 7.35 -7.76 11.53
CA ALA A 53 8.46 -6.83 11.35
C ALA A 53 8.21 -5.92 10.14
N LYS A 54 8.54 -4.63 10.23
CA LYS A 54 8.33 -3.67 9.13
C LYS A 54 9.00 -4.11 7.84
N ASP A 55 10.18 -4.73 7.96
CA ASP A 55 10.97 -5.28 6.85
C ASP A 55 10.26 -6.44 6.12
N ASN A 56 9.25 -7.05 6.73
CA ASN A 56 8.43 -8.10 6.14
C ASN A 56 7.08 -7.58 5.58
N ILE A 57 6.87 -6.26 5.58
CA ILE A 57 5.66 -5.63 5.02
C ILE A 57 6.02 -5.03 3.66
N TYR A 58 5.32 -5.48 2.63
CA TYR A 58 5.44 -5.02 1.25
C TYR A 58 4.21 -4.20 0.86
N ILE A 59 4.44 -3.10 0.15
CA ILE A 59 3.37 -2.28 -0.43
C ILE A 59 3.34 -2.53 -1.93
N VAL A 60 2.27 -3.13 -2.43
CA VAL A 60 2.08 -3.32 -3.87
C VAL A 60 1.23 -2.19 -4.42
N THR A 61 1.79 -1.39 -5.31
CA THR A 61 1.15 -0.19 -5.83
C THR A 61 1.44 -0.01 -7.32
N ASN A 62 0.78 0.94 -7.97
CA ASN A 62 1.16 1.33 -9.32
C ASN A 62 2.38 2.28 -9.28
N GLU A 63 3.23 2.22 -10.30
CA GLU A 63 4.45 3.04 -10.40
C GLU A 63 4.21 4.55 -10.18
N ASP A 64 3.10 5.08 -10.68
CA ASP A 64 2.73 6.49 -10.53
C ASP A 64 2.53 6.90 -9.06
N TYR A 65 2.21 5.95 -8.19
CA TYR A 65 1.90 6.20 -6.78
C TYR A 65 3.07 5.88 -5.83
N VAL A 66 4.21 5.40 -6.34
CA VAL A 66 5.40 5.11 -5.51
C VAL A 66 5.84 6.34 -4.69
N PRO A 67 5.93 7.56 -5.26
CA PRO A 67 6.29 8.75 -4.48
C PRO A 67 5.31 9.02 -3.34
N LEU A 68 4.01 8.83 -3.58
CA LEU A 68 2.97 9.06 -2.59
C LEU A 68 2.96 8.00 -1.48
N VAL A 69 3.27 6.74 -1.81
CA VAL A 69 3.50 5.69 -0.80
C VAL A 69 4.67 6.07 0.10
N HIS A 70 5.79 6.52 -0.48
CA HIS A 70 6.97 6.93 0.29
C HIS A 70 6.71 8.16 1.16
N GLU A 71 5.91 9.13 0.68
CA GLU A 71 5.48 10.28 1.48
C GLU A 71 4.66 9.85 2.71
N GLN A 72 3.73 8.89 2.53
CA GLN A 72 2.83 8.48 3.61
C GLN A 72 3.44 7.48 4.59
N LEU A 73 4.41 6.68 4.14
CA LEU A 73 5.07 5.62 4.90
C LEU A 73 6.59 5.74 4.80
N PRO A 74 7.22 6.80 5.34
CA PRO A 74 8.67 7.02 5.24
C PRO A 74 9.50 5.94 5.93
N GLU A 75 8.91 5.14 6.83
CA GLU A 75 9.58 4.01 7.47
C GLU A 75 9.66 2.74 6.61
N VAL A 76 8.95 2.68 5.47
CA VAL A 76 8.99 1.52 4.58
C VAL A 76 10.21 1.64 3.67
N LEU A 77 11.02 0.58 3.65
CA LEU A 77 12.19 0.53 2.77
C LEU A 77 11.75 0.62 1.30
N PRO A 78 12.45 1.38 0.44
CA PRO A 78 12.12 1.45 -0.98
C PRO A 78 12.05 0.08 -1.67
N ALA A 79 12.89 -0.87 -1.23
CA ALA A 79 12.89 -2.26 -1.72
C ALA A 79 11.57 -3.02 -1.44
N ASN A 80 10.81 -2.59 -0.44
CA ASN A 80 9.54 -3.19 -0.07
C ASN A 80 8.34 -2.54 -0.78
N ILE A 81 8.58 -1.55 -1.65
CA ILE A 81 7.54 -0.95 -2.49
C ILE A 81 7.59 -1.61 -3.87
N LEU A 82 6.63 -2.48 -4.09
CA LEU A 82 6.49 -3.28 -5.30
C LEU A 82 5.65 -2.49 -6.32
N ALA A 83 6.34 -1.83 -7.26
CA ALA A 83 5.73 -1.02 -8.31
C ALA A 83 5.25 -1.89 -9.49
N GLU A 84 3.93 -2.02 -9.65
CA GLU A 84 3.32 -2.66 -10.81
C GLU A 84 3.28 -1.70 -12.01
N PRO A 85 3.92 -2.04 -13.15
CA PRO A 85 3.94 -1.19 -14.34
C PRO A 85 2.56 -1.07 -15.00
N VAL A 86 1.69 -2.05 -14.76
CA VAL A 86 0.31 -2.03 -15.24
C VAL A 86 -0.58 -2.63 -14.16
N ARG A 87 -1.69 -1.96 -13.85
CA ARG A 87 -2.74 -2.52 -12.98
C ARG A 87 -3.33 -3.78 -13.59
N ARG A 88 -2.94 -4.95 -13.10
CA ARG A 88 -3.40 -6.25 -13.63
C ARG A 88 -4.24 -7.07 -12.65
N ASN A 89 -4.92 -6.41 -11.70
CA ASN A 89 -5.76 -7.02 -10.66
C ASN A 89 -4.98 -7.92 -9.66
N THR A 90 -5.70 -8.62 -8.79
CA THR A 90 -5.17 -9.30 -7.60
C THR A 90 -4.21 -10.45 -7.88
N ALA A 91 -4.44 -11.24 -8.93
CA ALA A 91 -3.63 -12.44 -9.21
C ALA A 91 -2.15 -12.13 -9.53
N PRO A 92 -1.80 -11.20 -10.44
CA PRO A 92 -0.40 -10.84 -10.70
C PRO A 92 0.26 -10.12 -9.52
N CYS A 93 -0.49 -9.35 -8.73
CA CYS A 93 0.04 -8.77 -7.50
C CYS A 93 0.51 -9.86 -6.51
N ILE A 94 -0.30 -10.91 -6.28
CA ILE A 94 0.08 -12.04 -5.42
C ILE A 94 1.30 -12.77 -5.99
N ALA A 95 1.34 -12.98 -7.30
CA ALA A 95 2.48 -13.64 -7.95
C ALA A 95 3.78 -12.82 -7.79
N TYR A 96 3.69 -11.50 -7.92
CA TYR A 96 4.85 -10.61 -7.80
C TYR A 96 5.41 -10.61 -6.38
N VAL A 97 4.54 -10.55 -5.36
CA VAL A 97 4.96 -10.67 -3.95
C VAL A 97 5.56 -12.05 -3.67
N SER A 98 4.99 -13.12 -4.21
CA SER A 98 5.43 -14.48 -3.89
C SER A 98 6.74 -14.87 -4.57
N HIS A 99 7.21 -14.07 -5.53
CA HIS A 99 8.47 -14.30 -6.24
C HIS A 99 9.63 -13.44 -5.72
N ASN A 100 9.35 -12.27 -5.15
CA ASN A 100 10.35 -11.36 -4.58
C ASN A 100 10.63 -11.70 -3.12
#